data_AF-A0A4Z0QLR8-F1
#
_entry.id   AF-A0A4Z0QLR8-F1
#
_cell.length_a   1.000
_cell.length_b   1.000
_cell.length_c   1.000
_cell.angle_alpha   90.00
_cell.angle_beta   90.00
_cell.angle_gamma   90.00
#
_symmetry.space_group_name_H-M   'P 1'
#
loop_
_entity.id
_entity.type
_entity.pdbx_description
1 polymer ?
#
loop_
_entity_poly.entity_id
_entity_poly.type
_entity_poly.pdbx_seq_one_letter_code
_entity_poly.pdbx_strand_id
1 'polypeptide(L)' 'SADPLSGGEALRMRLASQIGAGLVGVMYVLDEPSIGLHQRDNERLLGTLIHLRNLGNTVIVVEHDEDAIRAADHVID' A
#
# COMPACT_ATOMS: atom_id res chain seq x y z
N SER A 1 9.97 11.90 -24.79
CA SER A 1 8.54 11.70 -24.49
C SER A 1 8.47 10.73 -23.34
N ALA A 2 8.13 11.18 -22.14
CA ALA A 2 7.92 10.28 -21.00
C ALA A 2 6.48 9.78 -21.10
N ASP A 3 6.28 8.47 -21.28
CA ASP A 3 4.94 7.89 -21.24
C ASP A 3 4.33 8.13 -19.85
N PRO A 4 3.05 8.54 -19.77
CA PRO A 4 2.40 8.72 -18.48
C PRO A 4 2.25 7.36 -17.81
N LEU A 5 2.97 7.18 -16.70
CA LEU A 5 2.80 6.02 -15.82
C LEU A 5 1.32 5.89 -15.46
N SER A 6 0.80 4.68 -15.52
CA SER A 6 -0.54 4.39 -15.00
C SER A 6 -0.62 4.77 -13.51
N GLY A 7 -1.82 5.10 -13.00
CA GLY A 7 -2.00 5.47 -11.59
C GLY A 7 -1.41 4.45 -10.62
N GLY A 8 -1.56 3.15 -10.94
CA GLY A 8 -0.96 2.06 -10.17
C GLY A 8 0.58 2.01 -10.25
N GLU A 9 1.19 2.35 -11.38
CA GLU A 9 2.66 2.42 -11.50
C GLU A 9 3.24 3.61 -10.73
N ALA A 10 2.59 4.77 -10.80
CA ALA A 10 2.99 5.94 -10.02
C ALA A 10 2.90 5.68 -8.51
N LEU A 11 1.85 4.99 -8.07
CA LEU A 11 1.69 4.57 -6.68
C LEU A 11 2.78 3.59 -6.26
N ARG A 12 3.01 2.53 -7.05
CA ARG A 12 4.05 1.51 -6.77
C ARG A 12 5.45 2.14 -6.70
N MET A 13 5.76 3.08 -7.58
CA MET A 13 7.06 3.78 -7.56
C MET A 13 7.22 4.66 -6.33
N ARG A 14 6.15 5.34 -5.87
CA ARG A 14 6.15 6.09 -4.62
C ARG A 14 6.27 5.18 -3.40
N LEU A 15 5.55 4.07 -3.37
CA LEU A 15 5.62 3.11 -2.26
C LEU A 15 7.04 2.54 -2.12
N ALA A 16 7.66 2.15 -3.24
CA ALA A 16 9.03 1.65 -3.27
C ALA A 16 10.05 2.69 -2.76
N SER A 17 9.89 3.98 -3.12
CA SER A 17 10.81 5.03 -2.64
C SER A 17 10.66 5.30 -1.14
N GLN A 18 9.44 5.22 -0.60
CA GLN A 18 9.21 5.38 0.84
C GLN A 18 9.77 4.22 1.66
N ILE A 19 9.62 2.98 1.16
CA ILE A 19 10.23 1.79 1.77
C ILE A 19 11.76 1.91 1.75
N GLY A 20 12.34 2.33 0.61
CA GLY A 20 13.78 2.53 0.45
C GLY A 20 14.35 3.65 1.34
N ALA A 21 13.53 4.63 1.72
CA ALA A 21 13.93 5.68 2.65
C ALA A 21 14.03 5.20 4.11
N GLY A 22 13.50 4.02 4.44
CA GLY A 22 13.62 3.42 5.77
C GLY A 22 12.99 4.25 6.88
N LEU A 23 11.97 5.05 6.57
CA LEU A 23 11.31 5.89 7.56
C LEU A 23 10.55 5.04 8.58
N VAL A 24 10.75 5.36 9.86
CA VAL A 24 10.13 4.71 11.02
C VAL A 24 9.42 5.78 11.85
N GLY A 25 8.29 5.43 12.48
CA GLY A 25 7.50 6.35 13.30
C GLY A 25 6.69 7.37 12.50
N VAL A 26 6.48 7.12 11.21
CA VAL A 26 5.64 7.97 10.34
C VAL A 26 4.28 7.33 10.08
N MET A 27 3.35 8.14 9.58
CA MET A 27 2.01 7.70 9.18
C MET A 27 1.89 7.71 7.66
N TYR A 28 1.59 6.55 7.08
CA TYR A 28 1.24 6.38 5.69
C TYR A 28 -0.28 6.37 5.54
N VAL A 29 -0.79 7.13 4.58
CA VAL A 29 -2.22 7.13 4.22
C VAL A 29 -2.32 6.80 2.73
N LEU A 30 -3.05 5.74 2.40
CA LEU A 30 -3.23 5.24 1.04
C LEU A 30 -4.72 5.18 0.69
N ASP A 31 -5.04 5.55 -0.54
CA ASP A 31 -6.40 5.57 -1.09
C ASP A 31 -6.50 4.55 -2.23
N GLU A 32 -7.30 3.51 -2.02
CA GLU A 32 -7.52 2.36 -2.92
C GLU A 32 -6.25 1.81 -3.59
N PRO A 33 -5.21 1.41 -2.83
CA PRO A 33 -3.94 1.00 -3.41
C PRO A 33 -4.01 -0.29 -4.26
N SER A 34 -5.03 -1.12 -4.08
CA SER A 34 -5.27 -2.33 -4.86
C SER A 34 -5.93 -2.07 -6.22
N ILE A 35 -6.40 -0.85 -6.50
CA ILE A 35 -7.21 -0.57 -7.70
C ILE A 35 -6.48 -0.98 -8.98
N GLY A 36 -7.14 -1.83 -9.77
CA GLY A 36 -6.61 -2.31 -11.05
C GLY A 36 -5.42 -3.29 -10.94
N LEU A 37 -5.09 -3.78 -9.74
CA LEU A 37 -4.10 -4.84 -9.58
C LEU A 37 -4.70 -6.21 -9.87
N HIS A 38 -3.89 -7.08 -10.46
CA HIS A 38 -4.20 -8.50 -10.55
C HIS A 38 -4.08 -9.14 -9.16
N GLN A 39 -4.86 -10.20 -8.85
CA GLN A 39 -4.91 -10.83 -7.52
C GLN A 39 -3.52 -11.12 -6.91
N ARG A 40 -2.62 -11.70 -7.72
CA ARG A 40 -1.22 -11.97 -7.34
C ARG A 40 -0.43 -10.73 -6.92
N ASP A 41 -0.70 -9.58 -7.50
CA ASP A 41 -0.03 -8.32 -7.15
C ASP A 41 -0.69 -7.66 -5.92
N ASN A 42 -1.97 -7.92 -5.68
CA ASN A 42 -2.64 -7.50 -4.45
C ASN A 42 -2.02 -8.18 -3.21
N GLU A 43 -1.76 -9.49 -3.26
CA GLU A 43 -1.06 -10.20 -2.18
C GLU A 43 0.31 -9.60 -1.87
N ARG A 44 1.06 -9.20 -2.91
CA ARG A 44 2.37 -8.55 -2.76
C ARG A 44 2.27 -7.15 -2.17
N LEU A 45 1.28 -6.38 -2.61
CA LEU A 45 0.97 -5.07 -2.04
C LEU A 45 0.64 -5.21 -0.55
N LEU A 46 -0.26 -6.12 -0.20
CA LEU A 46 -0.68 -6.35 1.18
C LEU A 46 0.51 -6.75 2.07
N GLY A 47 1.37 -7.66 1.60
CA GLY A 47 2.60 -8.01 2.30
C GLY A 47 3.55 -6.83 2.50
N THR A 48 3.58 -5.90 1.54
CA THR A 48 4.37 -4.67 1.63
C THR A 48 3.81 -3.69 2.68
N LEU A 49 2.49 -3.52 2.75
CA LEU A 49 1.83 -2.68 3.74
C LEU A 49 2.04 -3.22 5.17
N ILE A 50 1.91 -4.54 5.33
CA ILE A 50 2.21 -5.26 6.58
C ILE A 50 3.67 -5.06 6.98
N HIS A 51 4.60 -5.12 6.03
CA HIS A 51 6.00 -4.87 6.30
C HIS A 51 6.26 -3.44 6.80
N LEU A 52 5.66 -2.43 6.14
CA LEU A 52 5.77 -1.03 6.55
C LEU A 52 5.27 -0.80 7.98
N ARG A 53 4.12 -1.40 8.33
CA ARG A 53 3.60 -1.39 9.71
C ARG A 53 4.59 -2.01 10.68
N ASN A 54 5.11 -3.19 10.36
CA ASN A 54 6.05 -3.93 11.23
C ASN A 54 7.39 -3.20 11.44
N LEU A 55 7.76 -2.28 10.55
CA LEU A 55 8.90 -1.37 10.76
C LEU A 55 8.64 -0.29 11.82
N GLY A 56 7.43 -0.22 12.40
CA GLY A 56 7.06 0.77 13.43
C GLY A 56 6.34 1.99 12.86
N ASN A 57 5.69 1.85 11.70
CA ASN A 57 4.88 2.90 11.11
C ASN A 57 3.38 2.67 11.33
N THR A 58 2.62 3.75 11.27
CA THR A 58 1.16 3.65 11.18
C THR A 58 0.77 3.63 9.71
N VAL A 59 -0.11 2.71 9.30
CA VAL A 59 -0.60 2.60 7.92
C VAL A 59 -2.12 2.66 7.95
N ILE A 60 -2.69 3.67 7.31
CA ILE A 60 -4.14 3.86 7.13
C ILE A 60 -4.43 3.66 5.66
N VAL A 61 -5.42 2.82 5.37
CA VAL A 61 -5.77 2.45 4.00
C VAL A 61 -7.28 2.57 3.83
N VAL A 62 -7.71 3.26 2.77
CA VAL A 62 -9.07 3.15 2.23
C VAL A 62 -9.05 2.01 1.22
N GLU A 63 -9.86 0.98 1.44
CA GLU A 63 -9.92 -0.21 0.59
C GLU A 63 -11.33 -0.78 0.50
N HIS A 64 -11.56 -1.50 -0.59
CA HIS A 64 -12.76 -2.28 -0.84
C HIS A 64 -12.47 -3.78 -1.02
N ASP A 65 -11.19 -4.16 -1.11
CA ASP A 65 -10.78 -5.56 -1.21
C ASP A 65 -10.98 -6.33 0.10
N GLU A 66 -11.68 -7.48 0.02
CA GLU A 66 -12.00 -8.27 1.21
C GLU A 66 -10.75 -8.87 1.90
N ASP A 67 -9.72 -9.21 1.13
CA ASP A 67 -8.49 -9.80 1.68
C ASP A 67 -7.70 -8.74 2.46
N ALA A 68 -7.66 -7.50 1.96
CA ALA A 68 -7.12 -6.35 2.68
C ALA A 68 -7.88 -6.06 3.98
N ILE A 69 -9.22 -6.05 3.93
CA ILE A 69 -10.06 -5.83 5.13
C ILE A 69 -9.84 -6.93 6.17
N ARG A 70 -9.78 -8.20 5.75
CA ARG A 70 -9.53 -9.35 6.65
C ARG A 70 -8.15 -9.33 7.29
N ALA A 71 -7.15 -8.76 6.61
CA ALA A 71 -5.78 -8.68 7.09
C ALA A 71 -5.51 -7.45 7.97
N ALA A 72 -6.45 -6.49 8.06
CA ALA A 72 -6.28 -5.27 8.83
C ALA A 72 -6.30 -5.55 10.34
N ASP A 73 -5.43 -4.85 11.08
CA ASP A 73 -5.42 -4.91 12.55
C ASP A 73 -6.66 -4.23 13.16
N HIS A 74 -7.21 -3.24 12.46
CA HIS A 74 -8.41 -2.51 12.86
C HIS A 74 -9.20 -2.08 11.61
N VAL A 75 -10.52 -2.19 11.68
CA VAL A 75 -11.45 -1.84 10.60
C VAL A 75 -12.43 -0.79 11.13
N ILE A 76 -12.69 0.23 10.31
CA ILE A 76 -13.71 1.26 10.53
C ILE A 76 -14.64 1.21 9.32
N ASP A 77 -15.94 1.08 9.56
CA ASP A 77 -17.02 1.01 8.56
C ASP A 77 -17.92 2.25 8.67
#